data_AF-A0A953PC40-F1
#
_entry.id   AF-A0A953PC40-F1
#
_cell.length_a   1.000
_cell.length_b   1.000
_cell.length_c   1.000
_cell.angle_alpha   90.00
_cell.angle_beta   90.00
_cell.angle_gamma   90.00
#
_symmetry.space_group_name_H-M   'P 1'
#
loop_
_entity.id
_entity.type
_entity.pdbx_description
1 polymer ?
#
loop_
_entity_poly.entity_id
_entity_poly.type
_entity_poly.pdbx_seq_one_letter_code
_entity_poly.pdbx_strand_id
1 'polypeptide(L)'
;MVDVPQDDPPPRPKTSDLPPWKVGKPKPGDPGEVPWFRGKIGDINRNGPTFGPRKDEYLPFLLVRAASADRGNRPFSGVFWESPDIFVAPNLDADSAPLMPPTTGGIAKANIANTLYAHVWNLGKAPAYRVRVEFYWFNPSLGITRADANLIGAAWVDLGNRFTIDSAWHEVHASYGRWLTRGSHAIVRCPETWIPRIENNGHECLVVRAFEPILDSVPVNQFSASADRHVAQRNISVVEAASPASIDLALNLGYADAPSEAEVEVEVEGPANMEWLQLYAGKRITDYRTPAAQVVAGLLPPTVVNARSITLEHVASECRPHLLKRRERFHRGCDPLRINFHATADLQKHEAHVLRIRQRVGSDVIGGYSVVLLK
;
A
#
# COMPACT_ATOMS: atom_id res chain seq x y z
N MET A 1 10.85 27.37 35.41
CA MET A 1 11.65 27.40 34.17
C MET A 1 13.07 27.05 34.58
N VAL A 2 13.58 25.93 34.10
CA VAL A 2 14.99 25.56 34.28
C VAL A 2 15.67 26.00 32.99
N ASP A 3 16.46 27.08 33.06
CA ASP A 3 17.34 27.46 31.97
C ASP A 3 18.41 26.40 31.86
N VAL A 4 18.36 25.62 30.78
CA VAL A 4 19.44 24.70 30.42
C VAL A 4 20.46 25.54 29.65
N PRO A 5 21.71 25.67 30.14
CA PRO A 5 22.75 26.39 29.41
C PRO A 5 22.97 25.69 28.06
N GLN A 6 22.71 26.41 26.97
CA GLN A 6 23.01 25.92 25.63
C GLN A 6 24.42 26.42 25.28
N ASP A 7 25.44 25.60 25.59
CA ASP A 7 26.86 25.97 25.46
C ASP A 7 27.33 26.17 24.01
N ASP A 8 26.53 25.74 23.02
CA ASP A 8 26.84 25.94 21.61
C ASP A 8 25.77 26.79 20.90
N PRO A 9 26.19 27.84 20.14
CA PRO A 9 25.27 28.57 19.29
C PRO A 9 24.60 27.60 18.30
N PRO A 10 23.32 27.81 17.95
CA PRO A 10 22.63 26.94 17.00
C PRO A 10 23.46 26.82 15.71
N PRO A 11 23.60 25.61 15.14
CA PRO A 11 24.40 25.41 13.94
C PRO A 11 23.92 26.35 12.84
N ARG A 12 24.85 27.09 12.24
CA ARG A 12 24.52 28.00 11.13
C ARG A 12 23.85 27.20 10.03
N PRO A 13 22.69 27.65 9.50
CA PRO A 13 22.03 26.98 8.38
C PRO A 13 23.02 26.87 7.22
N LYS A 14 23.31 25.64 6.78
CA LYS A 14 24.07 25.42 5.55
C LYS A 14 23.17 25.84 4.39
N THR A 15 23.36 27.05 3.89
CA THR A 15 22.74 27.50 2.65
C THR A 15 23.64 27.08 1.49
N SER A 16 23.08 26.35 0.53
CA SER A 16 23.76 26.05 -0.74
C SER A 16 23.95 27.37 -1.51
N ASP A 17 25.14 27.59 -2.10
CA ASP A 17 25.42 28.74 -2.97
C ASP A 17 24.48 28.80 -4.18
N LEU A 18 23.96 27.63 -4.58
CA LEU A 18 22.88 27.51 -5.53
C LEU A 18 21.56 27.37 -4.78
N PRO A 19 20.68 28.38 -4.83
CA PRO A 19 19.37 28.23 -4.23
C PRO A 19 18.60 27.08 -4.91
N PRO A 20 17.75 26.33 -4.16
CA PRO A 20 17.10 25.12 -4.65
C PRO A 20 16.33 25.29 -5.98
N TRP A 21 15.82 26.50 -6.25
CA TRP A 21 15.10 26.84 -7.48
C TRP A 21 16.00 27.00 -8.73
N LYS A 22 17.33 26.92 -8.61
CA LYS A 22 18.25 26.92 -9.76
C LYS A 22 18.65 25.52 -10.21
N VAL A 23 18.41 24.49 -9.40
CA VAL A 23 18.78 23.10 -9.74
C VAL A 23 17.90 22.60 -10.88
N GLY A 24 18.52 22.27 -12.02
CA GLY A 24 17.82 21.75 -13.21
C GLY A 24 16.96 22.78 -13.95
N LYS A 25 17.12 24.09 -13.71
CA LYS A 25 16.38 25.13 -14.44
C LYS A 25 16.85 25.18 -15.90
N PRO A 26 15.96 25.03 -16.90
CA PRO A 26 16.30 25.21 -18.32
C PRO A 26 16.80 26.62 -18.62
N LYS A 27 17.54 26.79 -19.74
CA LYS A 27 17.99 28.12 -20.17
C LYS A 27 16.77 28.99 -20.52
N PRO A 28 16.85 30.32 -20.29
CA PRO A 28 15.76 31.22 -20.69
C PRO A 28 15.40 31.03 -22.17
N GLY A 29 14.11 30.83 -22.47
CA GLY A 29 13.62 30.61 -23.83
C GLY A 29 13.62 29.14 -24.31
N ASP A 30 14.05 28.20 -23.47
CA ASP A 30 13.95 26.77 -23.76
C ASP A 30 12.48 26.30 -23.66
N PRO A 31 11.97 25.46 -24.60
CA PRO A 31 10.61 24.93 -24.54
C PRO A 31 10.28 24.18 -23.23
N GLY A 32 11.28 23.65 -22.54
CA GLY A 32 11.17 22.98 -21.24
C GLY A 32 11.03 23.93 -20.04
N GLU A 33 11.21 25.24 -20.21
CA GLU A 33 11.16 26.22 -19.11
C GLU A 33 9.76 26.30 -18.47
N VAL A 34 8.70 26.33 -19.29
CA VAL A 34 7.31 26.40 -18.80
C VAL A 34 6.89 25.10 -18.09
N PRO A 35 7.10 23.89 -18.66
CA PRO A 35 6.89 22.64 -17.93
C PRO A 35 7.68 22.55 -16.62
N TRP A 36 8.96 22.92 -16.62
CA TRP A 36 9.79 22.93 -15.42
C TRP A 36 9.24 23.86 -14.34
N PHE A 37 8.86 25.09 -14.72
CA PHE A 37 8.31 26.08 -13.79
C PHE A 37 6.98 25.60 -13.19
N ARG A 38 6.07 25.07 -14.02
CA ARG A 38 4.81 24.47 -13.53
C ARG A 38 5.07 23.30 -12.58
N GLY A 39 6.07 22.48 -12.88
CA GLY A 39 6.55 21.42 -11.97
C GLY A 39 6.99 21.99 -10.62
N LYS A 40 7.81 23.06 -10.61
CA LYS A 40 8.27 23.71 -9.38
C LYS A 40 7.17 24.38 -8.58
N ILE A 41 6.19 25.00 -9.22
CA ILE A 41 5.00 25.53 -8.53
C ILE A 41 4.17 24.37 -7.95
N GLY A 42 4.03 23.26 -8.68
CA GLY A 42 3.42 22.04 -8.16
C GLY A 42 4.16 21.48 -6.95
N ASP A 43 5.50 21.46 -6.98
CA ASP A 43 6.36 21.03 -5.88
C ASP A 43 6.20 21.94 -4.66
N ILE A 44 6.19 23.27 -4.83
CA ILE A 44 6.02 24.24 -3.75
C ILE A 44 4.60 24.17 -3.17
N ASN A 45 3.58 24.05 -4.01
CA ASN A 45 2.20 23.89 -3.52
C ASN A 45 2.01 22.57 -2.77
N ARG A 46 2.73 21.51 -3.17
CA ARG A 46 2.69 20.20 -2.49
C ARG A 46 3.50 20.20 -1.19
N ASN A 47 4.70 20.76 -1.22
CA ASN A 47 5.70 20.61 -0.16
C ASN A 47 5.90 21.87 0.69
N GLY A 48 5.26 22.98 0.37
CA GLY A 48 5.55 24.29 0.95
C GLY A 48 6.91 24.85 0.51
N PRO A 49 7.26 26.08 0.95
CA PRO A 49 8.61 26.60 0.85
C PRO A 49 9.59 25.69 1.61
N THR A 50 10.63 25.21 0.93
CA THR A 50 11.58 24.24 1.49
C THR A 50 12.70 24.96 2.26
N PHE A 51 12.69 24.84 3.58
CA PHE A 51 13.75 25.35 4.47
C PHE A 51 14.73 24.25 4.89
N GLY A 52 14.45 22.99 4.54
CA GLY A 52 15.28 21.81 4.78
C GLY A 52 14.54 20.53 4.39
N PRO A 53 14.97 19.34 4.86
CA PRO A 53 14.15 18.13 4.73
C PRO A 53 12.80 18.34 5.42
N ARG A 54 11.68 18.01 4.76
CA ARG A 54 10.31 18.27 5.26
C ARG A 54 10.07 17.78 6.69
N LYS A 55 10.64 16.62 7.07
CA LYS A 55 10.57 16.05 8.43
C LYS A 55 11.17 16.95 9.54
N ASP A 56 11.96 17.94 9.16
CA ASP A 56 12.65 18.86 10.07
C ASP A 56 11.97 20.24 10.14
N GLU A 57 10.99 20.51 9.29
CA GLU A 57 10.19 21.74 9.29
C GLU A 57 9.06 21.68 10.33
N TYR A 58 8.55 22.86 10.74
CA TYR A 58 7.36 22.95 11.59
C TYR A 58 6.09 22.76 10.75
N LEU A 59 5.96 21.56 10.17
CA LEU A 59 4.82 21.12 9.38
C LEU A 59 4.36 19.75 9.86
N PRO A 60 3.09 19.38 9.62
CA PRO A 60 2.68 18.00 9.75
C PRO A 60 3.42 17.13 8.74
N PHE A 61 3.64 15.86 9.10
CA PHE A 61 4.24 14.86 8.23
C PHE A 61 3.42 13.59 8.38
N LEU A 62 2.36 13.50 7.58
CA LEU A 62 1.46 12.37 7.61
C LEU A 62 2.06 11.15 6.93
N LEU A 63 1.76 9.99 7.48
CA LEU A 63 2.22 8.70 6.99
C LEU A 63 1.16 7.63 7.25
N VAL A 64 0.89 6.83 6.23
CA VAL A 64 0.31 5.49 6.37
C VAL A 64 1.37 4.53 5.84
N ARG A 65 1.85 3.60 6.65
CA ARG A 65 3.06 2.85 6.31
C ARG A 65 2.82 1.88 5.16
N ALA A 66 3.74 1.84 4.22
CA ALA A 66 3.78 0.84 3.16
C ALA A 66 4.34 -0.53 3.65
N ALA A 67 5.22 -0.50 4.65
CA ALA A 67 5.81 -1.66 5.32
C ALA A 67 6.17 -1.31 6.78
N SER A 68 6.46 -2.28 7.66
CA SER A 68 6.63 -2.00 9.10
C SER A 68 7.74 -1.01 9.42
N ALA A 69 8.82 -1.03 8.64
CA ALA A 69 9.97 -0.14 8.77
C ALA A 69 9.82 1.19 8.01
N ASP A 70 8.68 1.44 7.35
CA ASP A 70 8.45 2.65 6.59
C ASP A 70 8.42 3.90 7.50
N ARG A 71 9.22 4.89 7.14
CA ARG A 71 9.34 6.20 7.83
C ARG A 71 8.88 7.36 6.95
N GLY A 72 8.24 7.07 5.82
CA GLY A 72 7.74 8.06 4.85
C GLY A 72 8.78 8.56 3.85
N ASN A 73 9.95 7.93 3.77
CA ASN A 73 10.90 8.19 2.69
C ASN A 73 10.34 7.66 1.36
N ARG A 74 10.42 8.47 0.31
CA ARG A 74 9.92 8.12 -1.02
C ARG A 74 10.96 8.48 -2.10
N PRO A 75 11.08 7.70 -3.20
CA PRO A 75 10.33 6.47 -3.49
C PRO A 75 10.67 5.35 -2.51
N PHE A 76 9.67 4.54 -2.14
CA PHE A 76 9.86 3.39 -1.26
C PHE A 76 10.36 2.20 -2.08
N SER A 77 11.52 1.66 -1.69
CA SER A 77 12.06 0.43 -2.25
C SER A 77 11.68 -0.75 -1.37
N GLY A 78 10.93 -1.70 -1.93
CA GLY A 78 10.50 -2.90 -1.21
C GLY A 78 9.06 -3.28 -1.52
N VAL A 79 8.49 -4.08 -0.64
CA VAL A 79 7.11 -4.58 -0.77
C VAL A 79 6.17 -3.57 -0.13
N PHE A 80 5.56 -2.72 -0.97
CA PHE A 80 4.71 -1.60 -0.53
C PHE A 80 3.21 -1.91 -0.55
N TRP A 81 2.84 -3.12 -0.97
CA TRP A 81 1.46 -3.60 -1.07
C TRP A 81 1.09 -4.56 0.06
N GLU A 82 1.92 -4.67 1.10
CA GLU A 82 1.67 -5.48 2.30
C GLU A 82 1.55 -4.57 3.54
N SER A 83 0.85 -3.43 3.40
CA SER A 83 0.78 -2.43 4.47
C SER A 83 0.36 -3.03 5.81
N PRO A 84 1.14 -2.81 6.89
CA PRO A 84 0.78 -3.22 8.23
C PRO A 84 -0.25 -2.29 8.88
N ASP A 85 -0.60 -1.18 8.22
CA ASP A 85 -1.45 -0.12 8.76
C ASP A 85 -2.87 -0.19 8.21
N ILE A 86 -3.19 -1.13 7.32
CA ILE A 86 -4.56 -1.37 6.82
C ILE A 86 -5.07 -2.66 7.45
N PHE A 87 -6.26 -2.64 8.04
CA PHE A 87 -6.86 -3.80 8.71
C PHE A 87 -8.26 -4.08 8.18
N VAL A 88 -8.64 -5.35 8.23
CA VAL A 88 -9.97 -5.83 7.85
C VAL A 88 -10.53 -6.65 8.99
N ALA A 89 -11.72 -6.29 9.47
CA ALA A 89 -12.51 -7.09 10.39
C ALA A 89 -13.69 -7.70 9.62
N PRO A 90 -13.59 -8.97 9.18
CA PRO A 90 -14.66 -9.62 8.46
C PRO A 90 -15.84 -9.96 9.38
N ASN A 91 -17.03 -10.08 8.79
CA ASN A 91 -18.29 -10.35 9.48
C ASN A 91 -18.61 -9.30 10.55
N LEU A 92 -18.36 -8.03 10.24
CA LEU A 92 -18.57 -6.93 11.17
C LEU A 92 -19.01 -5.67 10.44
N ASP A 93 -20.17 -5.14 10.82
CA ASP A 93 -20.71 -3.88 10.33
C ASP A 93 -20.03 -2.68 10.98
N ALA A 94 -19.78 -1.63 10.19
CA ALA A 94 -19.05 -0.44 10.62
C ALA A 94 -19.71 0.26 11.83
N ASP A 95 -21.04 0.29 11.90
CA ASP A 95 -21.77 0.91 13.00
C ASP A 95 -21.54 0.19 14.34
N SER A 96 -21.46 -1.13 14.30
CA SER A 96 -21.29 -2.00 15.49
C SER A 96 -19.84 -2.24 15.87
N ALA A 97 -18.92 -1.94 14.95
CA ALA A 97 -17.53 -2.27 15.09
C ALA A 97 -16.84 -1.44 16.19
N PRO A 98 -15.97 -2.02 17.04
CA PRO A 98 -15.18 -1.24 17.99
C PRO A 98 -14.21 -0.31 17.25
N LEU A 99 -13.74 0.76 17.91
CA LEU A 99 -12.74 1.66 17.30
C LEU A 99 -11.36 1.04 17.16
N MET A 100 -11.01 0.11 18.06
CA MET A 100 -9.80 -0.71 17.94
C MET A 100 -10.14 -1.91 17.06
N PRO A 101 -9.34 -2.23 16.02
CA PRO A 101 -9.57 -3.42 15.22
C PRO A 101 -9.53 -4.68 16.10
N PRO A 102 -10.53 -5.57 16.01
CA PRO A 102 -10.53 -6.81 16.78
C PRO A 102 -9.47 -7.80 16.30
N THR A 103 -9.00 -7.66 15.05
CA THR A 103 -7.95 -8.48 14.44
C THR A 103 -6.99 -7.60 13.65
N THR A 104 -5.70 -7.96 13.65
CA THR A 104 -4.65 -7.19 12.96
C THR A 104 -4.28 -7.76 11.59
N GLY A 105 -4.54 -9.05 11.36
CA GLY A 105 -4.27 -9.74 10.10
C GLY A 105 -5.51 -10.23 9.37
N GLY A 106 -6.71 -9.71 9.69
CA GLY A 106 -7.94 -10.20 9.08
C GLY A 106 -7.95 -10.09 7.54
N ILE A 107 -8.67 -11.01 6.92
CA ILE A 107 -8.86 -11.11 5.47
C ILE A 107 -10.32 -10.80 5.16
N ALA A 108 -10.53 -10.03 4.10
CA ALA A 108 -11.87 -9.69 3.62
C ALA A 108 -12.63 -10.95 3.24
N LYS A 109 -13.92 -11.00 3.60
CA LYS A 109 -14.80 -12.09 3.19
C LYS A 109 -15.83 -11.56 2.22
N ALA A 110 -15.91 -12.19 1.06
CA ALA A 110 -16.84 -11.82 0.01
C ALA A 110 -18.30 -11.97 0.45
N ASN A 111 -19.16 -11.10 -0.08
CA ASN A 111 -20.62 -11.06 0.12
C ASN A 111 -21.08 -10.94 1.58
N ILE A 112 -20.19 -10.55 2.50
CA ILE A 112 -20.55 -10.26 3.89
C ILE A 112 -20.00 -8.89 4.32
N ALA A 113 -20.49 -8.37 5.44
CA ALA A 113 -20.00 -7.12 6.02
C ALA A 113 -18.52 -7.23 6.43
N ASN A 114 -17.71 -6.25 6.03
CA ASN A 114 -16.34 -6.08 6.48
C ASN A 114 -16.16 -4.64 6.96
N THR A 115 -15.56 -4.46 8.14
CA THR A 115 -15.14 -3.15 8.63
C THR A 115 -13.64 -2.96 8.39
N LEU A 116 -13.27 -1.80 7.83
CA LEU A 116 -11.88 -1.45 7.57
C LEU A 116 -11.32 -0.51 8.64
N TYR A 117 -10.02 -0.62 8.90
CA TYR A 117 -9.30 0.31 9.76
C TYR A 117 -7.98 0.74 9.13
N ALA A 118 -7.53 1.93 9.52
CA ALA A 118 -6.26 2.49 9.13
C ALA A 118 -5.51 3.00 10.36
N HIS A 119 -4.21 2.72 10.44
CA HIS A 119 -3.30 3.44 11.31
C HIS A 119 -2.75 4.65 10.57
N VAL A 120 -2.85 5.83 11.17
CA VAL A 120 -2.35 7.08 10.60
C VAL A 120 -1.37 7.71 11.57
N TRP A 121 -0.21 8.14 11.06
CA TRP A 121 0.87 8.69 11.86
C TRP A 121 1.13 10.14 11.46
N ASN A 122 1.45 10.98 12.43
CA ASN A 122 2.05 12.30 12.21
C ASN A 122 3.47 12.32 12.78
N LEU A 123 4.46 12.19 11.90
CA LEU A 123 5.88 12.27 12.25
C LEU A 123 6.44 13.70 12.20
N GLY A 124 5.55 14.68 11.99
CA GLY A 124 5.88 16.09 11.83
C GLY A 124 6.03 16.82 13.16
N LYS A 125 6.61 18.03 13.11
CA LYS A 125 6.76 18.88 14.31
C LYS A 125 5.51 19.70 14.59
N ALA A 126 4.62 19.89 13.62
CA ALA A 126 3.32 20.53 13.83
C ALA A 126 2.21 19.48 13.97
N PRO A 127 1.15 19.79 14.76
CA PRO A 127 -0.07 18.97 14.76
C PRO A 127 -0.75 19.01 13.38
N ALA A 128 -1.57 18.00 13.11
CA ALA A 128 -2.39 17.91 11.90
C ALA A 128 -3.87 17.92 12.29
N TYR A 129 -4.61 18.89 11.78
CA TYR A 129 -6.05 19.03 12.05
C TYR A 129 -6.85 18.70 10.81
N ARG A 130 -8.02 18.07 10.97
CA ARG A 130 -8.88 17.66 9.86
C ARG A 130 -8.10 16.82 8.85
N VAL A 131 -7.36 15.83 9.34
CA VAL A 131 -6.76 14.80 8.49
C VAL A 131 -7.89 13.97 7.91
N ARG A 132 -8.00 13.96 6.58
CA ARG A 132 -8.96 13.16 5.85
C ARG A 132 -8.36 11.78 5.58
N VAL A 133 -9.03 10.74 6.05
CA VAL A 133 -8.64 9.34 5.86
C VAL A 133 -9.68 8.68 4.96
N GLU A 134 -9.26 8.26 3.78
CA GLU A 134 -10.12 7.68 2.76
C GLU A 134 -9.78 6.21 2.55
N PHE A 135 -10.81 5.38 2.42
CA PHE A 135 -10.71 3.95 2.20
C PHE A 135 -11.23 3.61 0.81
N TYR A 136 -10.42 2.91 0.03
CA TYR A 136 -10.74 2.51 -1.33
C TYR A 136 -10.55 1.01 -1.51
N TRP A 137 -11.36 0.44 -2.40
CA TRP A 137 -11.08 -0.86 -3.00
C TRP A 137 -10.84 -0.73 -4.51
N PHE A 138 -10.08 -1.68 -5.04
CA PHE A 138 -9.75 -1.80 -6.45
C PHE A 138 -9.86 -3.27 -6.87
N ASN A 139 -10.16 -3.48 -8.15
CA ASN A 139 -10.00 -4.78 -8.78
C ASN A 139 -8.54 -5.26 -8.66
N PRO A 140 -8.29 -6.58 -8.61
CA PRO A 140 -6.95 -7.15 -8.55
C PRO A 140 -6.05 -6.58 -9.65
N SER A 141 -5.09 -5.77 -9.24
CA SER A 141 -4.18 -5.13 -10.19
C SER A 141 -2.78 -4.97 -9.63
N LEU A 142 -1.81 -5.11 -10.54
CA LEU A 142 -0.42 -4.76 -10.34
C LEU A 142 -0.11 -3.29 -10.69
N GLY A 143 -1.12 -2.50 -11.06
CA GLY A 143 -1.00 -1.06 -11.27
C GLY A 143 -2.29 -0.33 -10.88
N ILE A 144 -2.23 0.42 -9.77
CA ILE A 144 -3.39 1.13 -9.22
C ILE A 144 -3.46 2.53 -9.81
N THR A 145 -4.61 2.89 -10.39
CA THR A 145 -4.87 4.22 -10.93
C THR A 145 -6.17 4.80 -10.38
N ARG A 146 -6.33 6.12 -10.40
CA ARG A 146 -7.57 6.77 -9.95
C ARG A 146 -8.82 6.27 -10.67
N ALA A 147 -8.68 5.87 -11.94
CA ALA A 147 -9.80 5.41 -12.77
C ALA A 147 -10.45 4.13 -12.20
N ASP A 148 -9.65 3.30 -11.53
CA ASP A 148 -10.08 2.02 -10.97
C ASP A 148 -10.49 2.14 -9.47
N ALA A 149 -10.45 3.35 -8.92
CA ALA A 149 -10.65 3.58 -7.48
C ALA A 149 -12.12 3.67 -7.11
N ASN A 150 -12.56 2.76 -6.25
CA ASN A 150 -13.89 2.75 -5.67
C ASN A 150 -13.82 3.18 -4.21
N LEU A 151 -14.35 4.38 -3.91
CA LEU A 151 -14.40 4.89 -2.55
C LEU A 151 -15.39 4.06 -1.73
N ILE A 152 -14.94 3.56 -0.58
CA ILE A 152 -15.78 2.89 0.42
C ILE A 152 -16.34 3.95 1.36
N GLY A 153 -15.46 4.73 1.97
CA GLY A 153 -15.82 5.73 2.97
C GLY A 153 -14.65 6.63 3.33
N ALA A 154 -14.94 7.70 4.05
CA ALA A 154 -13.94 8.64 4.52
C ALA A 154 -14.24 9.13 5.94
N ALA A 155 -13.21 9.26 6.76
CA ALA A 155 -13.28 9.79 8.12
C ALA A 155 -12.36 10.99 8.29
N TRP A 156 -12.61 11.78 9.33
CA TRP A 156 -11.80 12.93 9.71
C TRP A 156 -11.26 12.75 11.12
N VAL A 157 -9.96 12.98 11.30
CA VAL A 157 -9.28 12.87 12.59
C VAL A 157 -8.31 14.02 12.79
N ASP A 158 -7.92 14.25 14.03
CA ASP A 158 -6.79 15.12 14.37
C ASP A 158 -5.66 14.28 14.98
N LEU A 159 -4.43 14.68 14.69
CA LEU A 159 -3.23 14.09 15.24
C LEU A 159 -2.35 15.16 15.89
N GLY A 160 -1.83 14.85 17.07
CA GLY A 160 -0.77 15.62 17.71
C GLY A 160 0.50 15.64 16.86
N ASN A 161 1.45 16.50 17.23
CA ASN A 161 2.79 16.46 16.63
C ASN A 161 3.55 15.23 17.13
N ARG A 162 4.67 14.88 16.49
CA ARG A 162 5.49 13.70 16.82
C ARG A 162 5.98 13.59 18.27
N PHE A 163 5.94 14.68 19.03
CA PHE A 163 6.35 14.71 20.44
C PHE A 163 5.16 14.46 21.38
N THR A 164 3.94 14.50 20.87
CA THR A 164 2.72 14.11 21.60
C THR A 164 2.56 12.60 21.48
N ILE A 165 2.99 11.87 22.51
CA ILE A 165 2.88 10.41 22.60
C ILE A 165 2.23 10.07 23.94
N ASP A 166 1.02 9.52 23.88
CA ASP A 166 0.32 9.10 25.08
C ASP A 166 0.63 7.63 25.43
N SER A 167 0.77 7.36 26.72
CA SER A 167 1.07 6.01 27.23
C SER A 167 -0.08 5.04 27.05
N ALA A 168 -1.30 5.49 26.76
CA ALA A 168 -2.48 4.67 26.56
C ALA A 168 -3.33 5.20 25.40
N TRP A 169 -4.05 4.30 24.74
CA TRP A 169 -5.08 4.68 23.77
C TRP A 169 -6.22 5.36 24.50
N HIS A 170 -6.70 6.47 23.95
CA HIS A 170 -7.93 7.09 24.41
C HIS A 170 -8.85 7.41 23.23
N GLU A 171 -10.15 7.39 23.50
CA GLU A 171 -11.18 7.71 22.52
C GLU A 171 -11.38 9.22 22.43
N VAL A 172 -11.43 9.72 21.20
CA VAL A 172 -11.80 11.10 20.91
C VAL A 172 -13.19 11.10 20.29
N HIS A 173 -14.05 11.96 20.83
CA HIS A 173 -15.37 12.25 20.27
C HIS A 173 -15.39 13.70 19.81
N ALA A 174 -15.41 13.91 18.51
CA ALA A 174 -15.59 15.22 17.90
C ALA A 174 -16.89 15.27 17.12
N SER A 175 -17.35 16.48 16.77
CA SER A 175 -18.55 16.66 15.95
C SER A 175 -18.45 16.06 14.54
N TYR A 176 -17.26 15.67 14.10
CA TYR A 176 -16.95 15.15 12.77
C TYR A 176 -16.39 13.73 12.78
N GLY A 177 -16.31 13.07 13.93
CA GLY A 177 -15.78 11.71 13.97
C GLY A 177 -15.49 11.20 15.37
N ARG A 178 -15.27 9.88 15.42
CA ARG A 178 -14.78 9.15 16.59
C ARG A 178 -13.58 8.32 16.18
N TRP A 179 -12.50 8.40 16.93
CA TRP A 179 -11.27 7.65 16.66
C TRP A 179 -10.52 7.35 17.96
N LEU A 180 -9.58 6.40 17.89
CA LEU A 180 -8.63 6.16 18.96
C LEU A 180 -7.32 6.86 18.64
N THR A 181 -6.69 7.47 19.63
CA THR A 181 -5.40 8.15 19.47
C THR A 181 -4.45 7.90 20.63
N ARG A 182 -3.16 8.04 20.32
CA ARG A 182 -2.02 8.17 21.26
C ARG A 182 -1.23 9.44 20.98
N GLY A 183 -1.93 10.52 20.64
CA GLY A 183 -1.34 11.80 20.25
C GLY A 183 -1.02 11.82 18.76
N SER A 184 0.23 11.50 18.39
CA SER A 184 0.74 11.49 17.01
C SER A 184 0.35 10.27 16.17
N HIS A 185 -0.37 9.32 16.75
CA HIS A 185 -0.80 8.08 16.10
C HIS A 185 -2.29 7.87 16.36
N ALA A 186 -3.07 7.71 15.29
CA ALA A 186 -4.49 7.42 15.35
C ALA A 186 -4.83 6.08 14.70
N ILE A 187 -5.87 5.43 15.23
CA ILE A 187 -6.57 4.33 14.58
C ILE A 187 -7.91 4.86 14.12
N VAL A 188 -8.15 4.72 12.83
CA VAL A 188 -9.31 5.27 12.15
C VAL A 188 -10.11 4.12 11.58
N ARG A 189 -11.36 3.98 12.04
CA ARG A 189 -12.32 3.04 11.50
C ARG A 189 -13.02 3.66 10.30
N CYS A 190 -13.18 2.91 9.21
CA CYS A 190 -14.03 3.33 8.09
C CYS A 190 -15.48 3.49 8.60
N PRO A 191 -16.15 4.61 8.31
CA PRO A 191 -17.52 4.81 8.78
C PRO A 191 -18.54 3.96 8.03
N GLU A 192 -18.19 3.47 6.84
CA GLU A 192 -19.08 2.70 5.98
C GLU A 192 -18.73 1.21 6.03
N THR A 193 -19.76 0.35 6.11
CA THR A 193 -19.61 -1.09 5.93
C THR A 193 -19.23 -1.38 4.48
N TRP A 194 -18.19 -2.19 4.29
CA TRP A 194 -17.80 -2.67 2.98
C TRP A 194 -18.31 -4.10 2.76
N ILE A 195 -19.12 -4.29 1.72
CA ILE A 195 -19.59 -5.62 1.29
C ILE A 195 -18.95 -5.92 -0.08
N PRO A 196 -17.78 -6.57 -0.08
CA PRO A 196 -17.09 -6.93 -1.31
C PRO A 196 -17.89 -7.94 -2.12
N ARG A 197 -17.93 -7.75 -3.44
CA ARG A 197 -18.56 -8.73 -4.35
C ARG A 197 -17.48 -9.66 -4.86
N ILE A 198 -17.84 -10.92 -5.15
CA ILE A 198 -16.93 -11.83 -5.86
C ILE A 198 -16.84 -11.38 -7.32
N GLU A 199 -16.13 -10.29 -7.57
CA GLU A 199 -15.58 -10.01 -8.89
C GLU A 199 -14.20 -10.67 -8.93
N ASN A 200 -13.95 -11.53 -9.94
CA ASN A 200 -12.66 -12.20 -10.16
C ASN A 200 -12.15 -13.07 -8.98
N ASN A 201 -12.97 -14.02 -8.51
CA ASN A 201 -12.64 -14.97 -7.41
C ASN A 201 -12.48 -14.34 -6.00
N GLY A 202 -12.97 -13.11 -5.78
CA GLY A 202 -13.12 -12.56 -4.42
C GLY A 202 -11.86 -11.89 -3.87
N HIS A 203 -11.03 -11.37 -4.76
CA HIS A 203 -9.77 -10.71 -4.43
C HIS A 203 -9.92 -9.23 -4.70
N GLU A 204 -9.64 -8.37 -3.72
CA GLU A 204 -9.68 -6.92 -3.91
C GLU A 204 -8.44 -6.29 -3.27
N CYS A 205 -7.95 -5.25 -3.91
CA CYS A 205 -6.83 -4.47 -3.44
C CYS A 205 -7.37 -3.34 -2.56
N LEU A 206 -6.91 -3.26 -1.32
CA LEU A 206 -7.29 -2.18 -0.41
C LEU A 206 -6.24 -1.08 -0.45
N VAL A 207 -6.70 0.16 -0.52
CA VAL A 207 -5.83 1.34 -0.43
C VAL A 207 -6.42 2.32 0.57
N VAL A 208 -5.54 2.88 1.39
CA VAL A 208 -5.86 3.97 2.30
C VAL A 208 -5.07 5.20 1.89
N ARG A 209 -5.74 6.35 1.91
CA ARG A 209 -5.12 7.66 1.78
C ARG A 209 -5.37 8.49 3.03
N ALA A 210 -4.33 9.08 3.62
CA ALA A 210 -4.47 10.02 4.72
C ALA A 210 -3.72 11.30 4.41
N PHE A 211 -4.40 12.46 4.44
CA PHE A 211 -3.78 13.75 4.12
C PHE A 211 -4.47 14.90 4.87
N GLU A 212 -3.74 15.99 5.07
CA GLU A 212 -4.28 17.23 5.60
C GLU A 212 -4.40 18.23 4.44
N PRO A 213 -5.60 18.76 4.11
CA PRO A 213 -5.81 19.50 2.87
C PRO A 213 -4.93 20.73 2.63
N ILE A 214 -4.42 21.38 3.68
CA ILE A 214 -3.75 22.69 3.59
C ILE A 214 -2.23 22.56 3.62
N LEU A 215 -1.69 21.93 4.67
CA LEU A 215 -0.27 21.89 4.98
C LEU A 215 0.38 20.56 4.58
N ASP A 216 -0.37 19.47 4.43
CA ASP A 216 0.14 18.16 3.99
C ASP A 216 -0.80 17.42 3.04
N SER A 217 -1.02 18.04 1.88
CA SER A 217 -1.97 17.56 0.88
C SER A 217 -1.40 16.46 0.00
N VAL A 218 -2.30 15.65 -0.58
CA VAL A 218 -1.96 14.63 -1.58
C VAL A 218 -2.71 14.93 -2.88
N PRO A 219 -2.07 14.78 -4.06
CA PRO A 219 -2.77 14.95 -5.33
C PRO A 219 -3.96 14.00 -5.46
N VAL A 220 -5.05 14.47 -6.08
CA VAL A 220 -6.29 13.70 -6.24
C VAL A 220 -6.07 12.37 -6.95
N ASN A 221 -5.13 12.31 -7.90
CA ASN A 221 -4.85 11.12 -8.71
C ASN A 221 -3.73 10.23 -8.15
N GLN A 222 -3.18 10.55 -6.98
CA GLN A 222 -2.09 9.78 -6.40
C GLN A 222 -2.61 8.59 -5.58
N PHE A 223 -2.24 7.37 -6.00
CA PHE A 223 -2.57 6.10 -5.34
C PHE A 223 -1.36 5.15 -5.23
N SER A 224 -0.16 5.62 -5.59
CA SER A 224 1.04 4.81 -5.45
C SER A 224 1.62 4.92 -4.03
N ALA A 225 1.53 3.84 -3.27
CA ALA A 225 2.17 3.73 -1.95
C ALA A 225 3.71 3.78 -2.04
N SER A 226 4.28 3.41 -3.19
CA SER A 226 5.73 3.53 -3.42
C SER A 226 6.17 4.97 -3.72
N ALA A 227 5.31 5.78 -4.32
CA ALA A 227 5.63 7.16 -4.68
C ALA A 227 5.22 8.18 -3.61
N ASP A 228 4.23 7.87 -2.78
CA ASP A 228 3.67 8.82 -1.81
C ASP A 228 3.43 8.18 -0.45
N ARG A 229 3.76 8.92 0.62
CA ARG A 229 3.68 8.45 2.01
C ARG A 229 2.28 8.57 2.60
N HIS A 230 1.42 9.35 1.97
CA HIS A 230 0.01 9.47 2.34
C HIS A 230 -0.78 8.22 1.95
N VAL A 231 -0.20 7.36 1.10
CA VAL A 231 -0.88 6.21 0.52
C VAL A 231 -0.27 4.93 1.06
N ALA A 232 -1.13 4.01 1.48
CA ALA A 232 -0.77 2.64 1.80
C ALA A 232 -1.66 1.67 1.02
N GLN A 233 -1.13 0.49 0.76
CA GLN A 233 -1.77 -0.53 -0.06
C GLN A 233 -1.67 -1.90 0.62
N ARG A 234 -2.75 -2.68 0.56
CA ARG A 234 -2.83 -4.04 1.09
C ARG A 234 -3.47 -4.94 0.03
N ASN A 235 -2.63 -5.64 -0.71
CA ASN A 235 -2.95 -6.57 -1.79
C ASN A 235 -2.47 -7.97 -1.43
N ILE A 236 -3.22 -8.62 -0.54
CA ILE A 236 -2.86 -9.94 -0.02
C ILE A 236 -4.05 -10.88 -0.20
N SER A 237 -3.81 -12.00 -0.87
CA SER A 237 -4.71 -13.16 -0.85
C SER A 237 -4.17 -14.22 0.08
N VAL A 238 -5.05 -14.77 0.90
CA VAL A 238 -4.73 -15.93 1.75
C VAL A 238 -5.63 -17.07 1.34
N VAL A 239 -5.01 -18.22 1.09
CA VAL A 239 -5.69 -19.48 0.77
C VAL A 239 -5.47 -20.40 1.97
N GLU A 240 -6.47 -20.43 2.85
CA GLU A 240 -6.57 -21.44 3.91
C GLU A 240 -7.05 -22.75 3.28
N ALA A 241 -6.18 -23.75 3.22
CA ALA A 241 -6.41 -24.90 2.35
C ALA A 241 -6.86 -26.17 3.08
N ALA A 242 -7.80 -26.89 2.46
CA ALA A 242 -7.77 -28.35 2.39
C ALA A 242 -6.72 -28.75 1.33
N SER A 243 -5.95 -29.83 1.54
CA SER A 243 -4.88 -30.20 0.59
C SER A 243 -5.47 -30.73 -0.73
N PRO A 244 -5.06 -30.23 -1.91
CA PRO A 244 -4.05 -29.19 -2.14
C PRO A 244 -4.59 -27.75 -2.01
N ALA A 245 -3.74 -26.85 -1.50
CA ALA A 245 -3.98 -25.41 -1.56
C ALA A 245 -3.83 -24.95 -3.01
N SER A 246 -4.87 -24.37 -3.63
CA SER A 246 -4.78 -23.88 -5.00
C SER A 246 -5.54 -22.56 -5.19
N ILE A 247 -5.02 -21.73 -6.10
CA ILE A 247 -5.60 -20.44 -6.46
C ILE A 247 -5.29 -20.10 -7.92
N ASP A 248 -6.30 -19.58 -8.60
CA ASP A 248 -6.21 -18.93 -9.90
C ASP A 248 -6.64 -17.47 -9.74
N LEU A 249 -5.73 -16.55 -10.09
CA LEU A 249 -5.93 -15.11 -9.96
C LEU A 249 -5.70 -14.41 -11.29
N ALA A 250 -6.66 -13.60 -11.71
CA ALA A 250 -6.52 -12.75 -12.88
C ALA A 250 -6.17 -11.32 -12.44
N LEU A 251 -4.99 -10.85 -12.81
CA LEU A 251 -4.42 -9.57 -12.38
C LEU A 251 -4.38 -8.58 -13.53
N ASN A 252 -5.04 -7.44 -13.37
CA ASN A 252 -4.90 -6.33 -14.32
C ASN A 252 -3.50 -5.72 -14.22
N LEU A 253 -2.86 -5.43 -15.34
CA LEU A 253 -1.48 -4.91 -15.41
C LEU A 253 -1.39 -3.38 -15.34
N GLY A 254 -2.53 -2.72 -15.08
CA GLY A 254 -2.69 -1.28 -14.97
C GLY A 254 -2.43 -0.51 -16.28
N TYR A 255 -2.92 0.71 -16.36
CA TYR A 255 -2.64 1.60 -17.48
C TYR A 255 -1.23 2.19 -17.37
N ALA A 256 -0.55 2.30 -18.51
CA ALA A 256 0.71 3.02 -18.61
C ALA A 256 0.42 4.44 -19.13
N ASP A 257 1.07 5.44 -18.55
CA ASP A 257 0.98 6.83 -19.06
C ASP A 257 1.63 6.95 -20.45
N ALA A 258 2.56 6.06 -20.78
CA ALA A 258 3.22 5.96 -22.07
C ALA A 258 3.56 4.49 -22.39
N PRO A 259 3.64 4.12 -23.68
CA PRO A 259 4.04 2.78 -24.07
C PRO A 259 5.44 2.43 -23.56
N SER A 260 5.60 1.25 -22.98
CA SER A 260 6.87 0.82 -22.37
C SER A 260 6.96 -0.69 -22.26
N GLU A 261 8.19 -1.22 -22.30
CA GLU A 261 8.44 -2.62 -21.91
C GLU A 261 8.24 -2.81 -20.40
N ALA A 262 7.55 -3.88 -20.05
CA ALA A 262 7.32 -4.27 -18.67
C ALA A 262 7.57 -5.76 -18.47
N GLU A 263 7.77 -6.11 -17.21
CA GLU A 263 7.99 -7.48 -16.79
C GLU A 263 7.14 -7.78 -15.55
N VAL A 264 6.56 -8.97 -15.49
CA VAL A 264 5.96 -9.51 -14.27
C VAL A 264 6.74 -10.74 -13.86
N GLU A 265 7.11 -10.81 -12.59
CA GLU A 265 7.85 -11.94 -12.00
C GLU A 265 7.10 -12.51 -10.80
N VAL A 266 7.23 -13.82 -10.61
CA VAL A 266 6.75 -14.57 -9.44
C VAL A 266 7.95 -15.06 -8.66
N GLU A 267 8.09 -14.58 -7.43
CA GLU A 267 9.07 -15.07 -6.47
C GLU A 267 8.39 -15.92 -5.39
N VAL A 268 9.01 -17.04 -5.04
CA VAL A 268 8.61 -17.85 -3.88
C VAL A 268 9.52 -17.46 -2.72
N GLU A 269 8.92 -17.06 -1.61
CA GLU A 269 9.63 -16.70 -0.40
C GLU A 269 9.17 -17.56 0.78
N GLY A 270 10.06 -17.70 1.77
CA GLY A 270 9.72 -18.34 3.04
C GLY A 270 8.83 -17.45 3.90
N PRO A 271 8.00 -18.03 4.79
CA PRO A 271 7.06 -17.27 5.62
C PRO A 271 7.75 -16.25 6.55
N ALA A 272 9.01 -16.49 6.92
CA ALA A 272 9.81 -15.56 7.72
C ALA A 272 10.06 -14.20 7.04
N ASN A 273 9.97 -14.13 5.70
CA ASN A 273 10.19 -12.89 4.93
C ASN A 273 8.90 -12.07 4.73
N MET A 274 7.79 -12.50 5.32
CA MET A 274 6.51 -11.80 5.24
C MET A 274 6.06 -11.37 6.65
N GLU A 275 6.43 -10.15 7.03
CA GLU A 275 6.08 -9.59 8.36
C GLU A 275 4.57 -9.59 8.62
N TRP A 276 3.76 -9.46 7.57
CA TRP A 276 2.31 -9.53 7.66
C TRP A 276 1.81 -10.84 8.30
N LEU A 277 2.51 -11.98 8.11
CA LEU A 277 2.12 -13.24 8.75
C LEU A 277 2.20 -13.18 10.28
N GLN A 278 3.02 -12.28 10.84
CA GLN A 278 3.05 -12.04 12.29
C GLN A 278 1.74 -11.40 12.77
N LEU A 279 1.18 -10.49 11.96
CA LEU A 279 -0.12 -9.87 12.22
C LEU A 279 -1.25 -10.89 12.07
N TYR A 280 -1.18 -11.72 11.03
CA TYR A 280 -2.14 -12.81 10.80
C TYR A 280 -2.15 -13.83 11.95
N ALA A 281 -0.98 -14.31 12.37
CA ALA A 281 -0.86 -15.29 13.44
C ALA A 281 -1.07 -14.68 14.84
N GLY A 282 -1.11 -13.35 14.98
CA GLY A 282 -1.14 -12.67 16.27
C GLY A 282 0.12 -12.90 17.12
N LYS A 283 1.24 -13.27 16.48
CA LYS A 283 2.51 -13.65 17.14
C LYS A 283 3.67 -12.91 16.49
N ARG A 284 4.57 -12.35 17.31
CA ARG A 284 5.80 -11.69 16.83
C ARG A 284 6.71 -12.64 16.05
N ILE A 285 6.70 -13.93 16.40
CA ILE A 285 7.42 -14.98 15.68
C ILE A 285 6.37 -15.99 15.23
N THR A 286 6.23 -16.16 13.92
CA THR A 286 5.28 -17.12 13.34
C THR A 286 5.82 -18.54 13.51
N ASP A 287 4.92 -19.50 13.75
CA ASP A 287 5.24 -20.93 13.75
C ASP A 287 5.22 -21.56 12.35
N TYR A 288 4.78 -20.80 11.33
CA TYR A 288 4.81 -21.21 9.93
C TYR A 288 6.22 -21.53 9.45
N ARG A 289 6.37 -22.69 8.80
CA ARG A 289 7.62 -23.19 8.22
C ARG A 289 7.51 -23.24 6.70
N THR A 290 8.65 -23.15 6.03
CA THR A 290 8.73 -23.41 4.59
C THR A 290 8.43 -24.90 4.33
N PRO A 291 7.45 -25.23 3.48
CA PRO A 291 7.16 -26.62 3.10
C PRO A 291 8.36 -27.28 2.43
N ALA A 292 8.53 -28.59 2.66
CA ALA A 292 9.51 -29.39 1.91
C ALA A 292 9.07 -29.62 0.45
N ALA A 293 7.76 -29.71 0.22
CA ALA A 293 7.18 -29.84 -1.11
C ALA A 293 7.28 -28.52 -1.89
N GLN A 294 7.68 -28.62 -3.16
CA GLN A 294 7.75 -27.45 -4.04
C GLN A 294 6.36 -26.98 -4.44
N VAL A 295 6.18 -25.66 -4.48
CA VAL A 295 4.98 -25.02 -5.03
C VAL A 295 5.07 -24.95 -6.55
N VAL A 296 4.02 -25.42 -7.22
CA VAL A 296 3.81 -25.18 -8.65
C VAL A 296 3.14 -23.82 -8.76
N ALA A 297 3.89 -22.80 -9.17
CA ALA A 297 3.34 -21.45 -9.36
C ALA A 297 3.98 -20.73 -10.55
N GLY A 298 3.19 -19.90 -11.21
CA GLY A 298 3.67 -19.06 -12.29
C GLY A 298 2.55 -18.33 -13.01
N LEU A 299 2.90 -17.79 -14.17
CA LEU A 299 2.10 -16.90 -14.97
C LEU A 299 1.77 -17.57 -16.30
N LEU A 300 0.56 -17.32 -16.78
CA LEU A 300 0.21 -17.49 -18.19
C LEU A 300 0.54 -16.20 -18.95
N PRO A 301 0.69 -16.25 -20.29
CA PRO A 301 0.96 -15.06 -21.09
C PRO A 301 -0.10 -13.95 -20.86
N PRO A 302 0.30 -12.67 -20.85
CA PRO A 302 -0.64 -11.55 -20.80
C PRO A 302 -1.65 -11.60 -21.95
N THR A 303 -2.89 -11.23 -21.66
CA THR A 303 -4.00 -11.16 -22.62
C THR A 303 -4.70 -9.83 -22.49
N VAL A 304 -5.35 -9.36 -23.56
CA VAL A 304 -6.21 -8.17 -23.50
C VAL A 304 -7.38 -8.43 -22.54
N VAL A 305 -7.78 -7.43 -21.76
CA VAL A 305 -8.96 -7.54 -20.90
C VAL A 305 -10.18 -7.94 -21.75
N ASN A 306 -11.00 -8.86 -21.24
CA ASN A 306 -12.13 -9.51 -21.92
C ASN A 306 -11.77 -10.54 -23.01
N ALA A 307 -10.49 -10.75 -23.34
CA ALA A 307 -10.10 -11.89 -24.16
C ALA A 307 -10.39 -13.20 -23.44
N ARG A 308 -10.60 -14.27 -24.22
CA ARG A 308 -10.77 -15.62 -23.68
C ARG A 308 -9.50 -16.00 -22.91
N SER A 309 -9.67 -16.25 -21.62
CA SER A 309 -8.59 -16.65 -20.74
C SER A 309 -8.32 -18.15 -20.86
N ILE A 310 -7.05 -18.55 -20.81
CA ILE A 310 -6.67 -19.95 -20.65
C ILE A 310 -6.89 -20.31 -19.18
N THR A 311 -7.71 -21.32 -18.92
CA THR A 311 -7.97 -21.87 -17.59
C THR A 311 -7.21 -23.18 -17.42
N LEU A 312 -6.56 -23.38 -16.27
CA LEU A 312 -5.80 -24.60 -15.98
C LEU A 312 -6.62 -25.72 -15.34
N GLU A 313 -7.91 -25.49 -15.12
CA GLU A 313 -8.83 -26.45 -14.47
C GLU A 313 -8.82 -27.83 -15.14
N HIS A 314 -8.82 -27.87 -16.47
CA HIS A 314 -8.83 -29.10 -17.26
C HIS A 314 -7.43 -29.61 -17.64
N VAL A 315 -6.37 -28.94 -17.17
CA VAL A 315 -4.99 -29.32 -17.45
C VAL A 315 -4.48 -30.21 -16.32
N ALA A 316 -4.00 -31.41 -16.67
CA ALA A 316 -3.42 -32.36 -15.73
C ALA A 316 -2.26 -31.72 -14.95
N SER A 317 -2.15 -32.03 -13.66
CA SER A 317 -1.22 -31.38 -12.72
C SER A 317 0.24 -31.39 -13.19
N GLU A 318 0.66 -32.48 -13.80
CA GLU A 318 1.99 -32.73 -14.35
C GLU A 318 2.31 -31.85 -15.57
N CYS A 319 1.28 -31.38 -16.30
CA CYS A 319 1.46 -30.51 -17.45
C CYS A 319 1.54 -29.02 -17.05
N ARG A 320 1.00 -28.64 -15.90
CA ARG A 320 0.93 -27.23 -15.47
C ARG A 320 2.31 -26.55 -15.34
N PRO A 321 3.36 -27.17 -14.77
CA PRO A 321 4.68 -26.56 -14.69
C PRO A 321 5.27 -26.18 -16.05
N HIS A 322 4.90 -26.90 -17.11
CA HIS A 322 5.39 -26.62 -18.47
C HIS A 322 4.69 -25.44 -19.15
N LEU A 323 3.49 -25.07 -18.68
CA LEU A 323 2.72 -23.94 -19.21
C LEU A 323 2.99 -22.63 -18.44
N LEU A 324 3.39 -22.75 -17.17
CA LEU A 324 3.57 -21.63 -16.26
C LEU A 324 4.98 -21.06 -16.35
N LYS A 325 5.09 -19.75 -16.58
CA LYS A 325 6.37 -19.05 -16.53
C LYS A 325 6.53 -18.32 -15.20
N ARG A 326 7.74 -18.33 -14.64
CA ARG A 326 8.08 -17.51 -13.46
C ARG A 326 8.19 -16.02 -13.79
N ARG A 327 8.39 -15.70 -15.07
CA ARG A 327 8.62 -14.34 -15.55
C ARG A 327 8.01 -14.18 -16.94
N GLU A 328 7.27 -13.11 -17.14
CA GLU A 328 6.68 -12.72 -18.42
C GLU A 328 7.05 -11.29 -18.76
N ARG A 329 7.47 -11.07 -20.02
CA ARG A 329 7.76 -9.75 -20.58
C ARG A 329 6.70 -9.39 -21.60
N PHE A 330 6.30 -8.13 -21.60
CA PHE A 330 5.27 -7.64 -22.51
C PHE A 330 5.41 -6.15 -22.75
N HIS A 331 4.90 -5.74 -23.90
CA HIS A 331 4.75 -4.34 -24.23
C HIS A 331 3.48 -3.78 -23.60
N ARG A 332 3.59 -2.74 -22.78
CA ARG A 332 2.43 -1.97 -22.29
C ARG A 332 1.99 -1.03 -23.41
N GLY A 333 0.93 -1.40 -24.12
CA GLY A 333 0.30 -0.55 -25.13
C GLY A 333 -0.82 0.31 -24.56
N CYS A 334 -1.71 0.77 -25.44
CA CYS A 334 -2.93 1.48 -25.05
C CYS A 334 -4.04 0.53 -24.54
N ASP A 335 -3.99 -0.75 -24.91
CA ASP A 335 -4.98 -1.72 -24.50
C ASP A 335 -4.71 -2.23 -23.07
N PRO A 336 -5.75 -2.31 -22.23
CA PRO A 336 -5.60 -2.88 -20.90
C PRO A 336 -5.26 -4.37 -21.03
N LEU A 337 -4.19 -4.77 -20.34
CA LEU A 337 -3.74 -6.16 -20.29
C LEU A 337 -4.03 -6.77 -18.91
N ARG A 338 -4.20 -8.09 -18.92
CA ARG A 338 -4.39 -8.93 -17.75
C ARG A 338 -3.47 -10.14 -17.84
N ILE A 339 -2.93 -10.55 -16.71
CA ILE A 339 -2.13 -11.76 -16.58
C ILE A 339 -2.81 -12.73 -15.62
N ASN A 340 -2.80 -14.02 -15.93
CA ASN A 340 -3.32 -15.02 -15.02
C ASN A 340 -2.15 -15.64 -14.25
N PHE A 341 -2.32 -15.70 -12.93
CA PHE A 341 -1.44 -16.36 -12.02
C PHE A 341 -2.10 -17.63 -11.51
N HIS A 342 -1.33 -18.72 -11.47
CA HIS A 342 -1.74 -19.97 -10.86
C HIS A 342 -0.74 -20.34 -9.76
N ALA A 343 -1.26 -20.88 -8.66
CA ALA A 343 -0.45 -21.59 -7.69
C ALA A 343 -1.17 -22.82 -7.14
N THR A 344 -0.41 -23.88 -6.90
CA THR A 344 -0.86 -25.05 -6.15
C THR A 344 0.27 -25.62 -5.29
N ALA A 345 -0.06 -26.02 -4.07
CA ALA A 345 0.87 -26.66 -3.14
C ALA A 345 0.15 -27.66 -2.24
N ASP A 346 0.84 -28.77 -1.98
CA ASP A 346 0.51 -29.65 -0.86
C ASP A 346 1.21 -29.14 0.40
N LEU A 347 0.41 -28.85 1.43
CA LEU A 347 0.88 -28.27 2.68
C LEU A 347 0.55 -29.21 3.85
N GLN A 348 1.49 -29.30 4.78
CA GLN A 348 1.24 -29.83 6.11
C GLN A 348 0.82 -28.71 7.07
N LYS A 349 0.34 -29.10 8.25
CA LYS A 349 -0.06 -28.15 9.30
C LYS A 349 1.13 -27.28 9.70
N HIS A 350 0.91 -25.98 9.84
CA HIS A 350 1.92 -24.96 10.11
C HIS A 350 2.98 -24.80 9.01
N GLU A 351 2.63 -25.11 7.77
CA GLU A 351 3.47 -24.76 6.62
C GLU A 351 2.82 -23.65 5.80
N ALA A 352 3.66 -22.80 5.20
CA ALA A 352 3.18 -21.74 4.33
C ALA A 352 4.16 -21.42 3.19
N HIS A 353 3.62 -21.19 2.00
CA HIS A 353 4.34 -20.60 0.87
C HIS A 353 3.89 -19.14 0.69
N VAL A 354 4.86 -18.23 0.57
CA VAL A 354 4.59 -16.83 0.21
C VAL A 354 5.00 -16.62 -1.25
N LEU A 355 4.07 -16.16 -2.06
CA LEU A 355 4.26 -15.95 -3.49
C LEU A 355 4.10 -14.45 -3.77
N ARG A 356 5.18 -13.79 -4.18
CA ARG A 356 5.16 -12.37 -4.53
C ARG A 356 5.17 -12.21 -6.04
N ILE A 357 4.11 -11.61 -6.54
CA ILE A 357 3.97 -11.21 -7.94
C ILE A 357 4.38 -9.74 -8.02
N ARG A 358 5.38 -9.40 -8.83
CA ARG A 358 5.88 -8.04 -8.96
C ARG A 358 5.85 -7.60 -10.41
N GLN A 359 5.34 -6.40 -10.65
CA GLN A 359 5.42 -5.76 -11.96
C GLN A 359 6.52 -4.70 -11.95
N ARG A 360 7.37 -4.75 -12.97
CA ARG A 360 8.46 -3.79 -13.20
C ARG A 360 8.32 -3.09 -14.53
N VAL A 361 8.72 -1.83 -14.56
CA VAL A 361 8.96 -1.05 -15.78
C VAL A 361 10.38 -0.51 -15.68
N GLY A 362 11.28 -0.98 -16.53
CA GLY A 362 12.71 -0.77 -16.34
C GLY A 362 13.21 -1.36 -15.02
N SER A 363 13.86 -0.55 -14.19
CA SER A 363 14.32 -0.94 -12.84
C SER A 363 13.24 -0.88 -11.78
N ASP A 364 12.14 -0.16 -12.05
CA ASP A 364 11.24 0.32 -11.01
C ASP A 364 10.09 -0.67 -10.80
N VAL A 365 9.83 -1.02 -9.54
CA VAL A 365 8.66 -1.81 -9.17
C VAL A 365 7.46 -0.88 -9.09
N ILE A 366 6.51 -1.07 -10.00
CA ILE A 366 5.33 -0.20 -10.11
C ILE A 366 4.11 -0.76 -9.38
N GLY A 367 4.13 -2.05 -9.05
CA GLY A 367 3.12 -2.68 -8.21
C GLY A 367 3.42 -4.14 -7.94
N GLY A 368 2.58 -4.72 -7.10
CA GLY A 368 2.73 -6.09 -6.67
C GLY A 368 1.50 -6.63 -6.00
N TYR A 369 1.52 -7.94 -5.82
CA TYR A 369 0.46 -8.71 -5.19
C TYR A 369 1.10 -9.88 -4.44
N SER A 370 0.59 -10.17 -3.24
CA SER A 370 1.09 -11.30 -2.45
C SER A 370 0.01 -12.35 -2.30
N VAL A 371 0.38 -13.61 -2.54
CA VAL A 371 -0.47 -14.78 -2.33
C VAL A 371 0.18 -15.64 -1.27
N VAL A 372 -0.58 -15.99 -0.23
CA VAL A 372 -0.14 -16.88 0.84
C VAL A 372 -0.95 -18.15 0.77
N LEU A 373 -0.26 -19.28 0.57
CA LEU A 373 -0.86 -20.60 0.73
C LEU A 373 -0.46 -21.11 2.12
N LEU A 374 -1.42 -21.43 2.99
CA LEU A 374 -1.12 -21.88 4.35
C LEU A 374 -2.09 -22.97 4.83
N LYS A 375 -1.66 -23.75 5.83
CA LYS A 375 -2.46 -24.81 6.47
C LYS A 375 -2.19 -24.95 7.96
#